data_AF-A0A968RLL8-F1
#
_entry.id   AF-A0A968RLL8-F1
#
_cell.length_a   1.000
_cell.length_b   1.000
_cell.length_c   1.000
_cell.angle_alpha   90.00
_cell.angle_beta   90.00
_cell.angle_gamma   90.00
#
_symmetry.space_group_name_H-M   'P 1'
#
loop_
_entity.id
_entity.type
_entity.pdbx_description
1 polymer ?
#
loop_
_entity_poly.entity_id
_entity_poly.type
_entity_poly.pdbx_seq_one_letter_code
_entity_poly.pdbx_strand_id
1 'polypeptide(L)'
;MTELAVDAFKSTNLGDVIAIMQSYFQAHQFTIWHLFRDEKRKILDQITGKSLEQAEFDFRSIYNDNYQLMSGMQLSEIPIPEAYQNVIQYVVNKDLKQFFQLPELYLEELQRLEQEIVKWKIQITDKQRLVLLASERIFREIKDMMEHHSDISKVKNLSQVVSTMQKLGVELDFWKSQNYFYSAVKDYQSGKLVLANGEWLTAIKELGMKLKVRME
;
A
#
# COMPACT_ATOMS: atom_id res chain seq x y z
N MET A 1 29.08 -13.73 -28.74
CA MET A 1 27.96 -14.46 -28.10
C MET A 1 26.75 -13.55 -27.95
N THR A 2 26.86 -12.41 -27.26
CA THR A 2 25.77 -11.44 -27.10
C THR A 2 25.27 -10.86 -28.44
N GLU A 3 26.14 -10.47 -29.37
CA GLU A 3 25.69 -9.92 -30.68
C GLU A 3 24.92 -10.93 -31.51
N LEU A 4 25.46 -12.14 -31.74
CA LEU A 4 24.78 -13.20 -32.52
C LEU A 4 23.44 -13.63 -31.92
N ALA A 5 23.36 -13.74 -30.58
CA ALA A 5 22.11 -14.08 -29.91
C ALA A 5 21.09 -12.93 -29.95
N VAL A 6 21.55 -11.68 -29.85
CA VAL A 6 20.71 -10.48 -29.95
C VAL A 6 20.18 -10.31 -31.38
N ASP A 7 21.00 -10.57 -32.39
CA ASP A 7 20.59 -10.48 -33.79
C ASP A 7 19.59 -11.59 -34.17
N ALA A 8 19.80 -12.81 -33.68
CA ALA A 8 18.82 -13.90 -33.82
C ALA A 8 17.52 -13.63 -33.03
N PHE A 9 17.60 -12.99 -31.86
CA PHE A 9 16.41 -12.63 -31.08
C PHE A 9 15.56 -11.57 -31.80
N LYS A 10 16.21 -10.64 -32.51
CA LYS A 10 15.54 -9.61 -33.32
C LYS A 10 14.90 -10.17 -34.60
N SER A 11 15.32 -11.32 -35.10
CA SER A 11 14.87 -11.87 -36.39
C SER A 11 13.55 -12.66 -36.33
N THR A 12 12.81 -12.61 -35.21
CA THR A 12 11.61 -13.43 -34.90
C THR A 12 11.79 -14.95 -35.02
N ASN A 13 12.98 -15.44 -35.39
CA ASN A 13 13.26 -16.86 -35.52
C ASN A 13 13.75 -17.44 -34.20
N LEU A 14 12.80 -17.87 -33.37
CA LEU A 14 13.09 -18.50 -32.08
C LEU A 14 13.96 -19.77 -32.23
N GLY A 15 13.89 -20.46 -33.37
CA GLY A 15 14.69 -21.65 -33.66
C GLY A 15 16.19 -21.34 -33.74
N ASP A 16 16.56 -20.23 -34.36
CA ASP A 16 17.97 -19.81 -34.47
C ASP A 16 18.53 -19.39 -33.11
N VAL A 17 17.72 -18.70 -32.28
CA VAL A 17 18.09 -18.36 -30.90
C VAL A 17 18.35 -19.62 -30.09
N ILE A 18 17.46 -20.61 -30.18
CA ILE A 18 17.59 -21.89 -29.47
C ILE A 18 18.82 -22.65 -29.97
N ALA A 19 19.08 -22.71 -31.28
CA ALA A 19 20.24 -23.38 -31.85
C ALA A 19 21.57 -22.72 -31.41
N ILE A 20 21.64 -21.39 -31.41
CA ILE A 20 22.80 -20.65 -30.91
C ILE A 20 22.99 -20.94 -29.42
N MET A 21 21.93 -20.88 -28.61
CA MET A 21 22.01 -21.21 -27.18
C MET A 21 22.46 -22.65 -26.93
N GLN A 22 21.93 -23.62 -27.67
CA GLN A 22 22.32 -25.03 -27.56
C GLN A 22 23.76 -25.28 -27.95
N SER A 23 24.27 -24.59 -28.99
CA SER A 23 25.67 -24.72 -29.42
C SER A 23 26.66 -24.21 -28.37
N TYR A 24 26.29 -23.17 -27.62
CA TYR A 24 27.16 -22.55 -26.61
C TYR A 24 27.04 -23.19 -25.22
N PHE A 25 25.83 -23.54 -24.78
CA PHE A 25 25.58 -24.07 -23.42
C PHE A 25 25.54 -25.61 -23.35
N GLN A 26 25.53 -26.30 -24.51
CA GLN A 26 25.61 -27.75 -24.65
C GLN A 26 24.63 -28.49 -23.70
N ALA A 27 25.12 -29.45 -22.91
CA ALA A 27 24.28 -30.38 -22.11
C ALA A 27 23.62 -29.77 -20.87
N HIS A 28 24.03 -28.57 -20.42
CA HIS A 28 23.54 -27.98 -19.17
C HIS A 28 22.56 -26.84 -19.48
N GLN A 29 21.30 -27.22 -19.72
CA GLN A 29 20.22 -26.28 -19.98
C GLN A 29 19.53 -25.88 -18.67
N PHE A 30 19.77 -24.66 -18.21
CA PHE A 30 19.06 -24.10 -17.06
C PHE A 30 17.80 -23.38 -17.52
N THR A 31 16.65 -23.92 -17.13
CA THR A 31 15.34 -23.26 -17.30
C THR A 31 14.98 -22.43 -16.08
N ILE A 32 13.94 -21.60 -16.15
CA ILE A 32 13.39 -20.87 -15.00
C ILE A 32 13.11 -21.80 -13.81
N TRP A 33 12.81 -23.08 -14.07
CA TRP A 33 12.57 -24.11 -13.05
C TRP A 33 13.81 -24.46 -12.21
N HIS A 34 15.01 -24.08 -12.64
CA HIS A 34 16.27 -24.28 -11.91
C HIS A 34 16.64 -23.11 -11.01
N LEU A 35 15.95 -21.97 -11.10
CA LEU A 35 16.20 -20.82 -10.24
C LEU A 35 15.72 -21.08 -8.79
N PHE A 36 16.32 -20.39 -7.84
CA PHE A 36 15.79 -20.32 -6.47
C PHE A 36 14.38 -19.73 -6.48
N ARG A 37 13.60 -20.08 -5.44
CA ARG A 37 12.18 -19.70 -5.34
C ARG A 37 11.95 -18.20 -5.45
N ASP A 38 12.82 -17.39 -4.85
CA ASP A 38 12.68 -15.93 -4.85
C ASP A 38 12.99 -15.32 -6.21
N GLU A 39 13.99 -15.84 -6.93
CA GLU A 39 14.30 -15.41 -8.30
C GLU A 39 13.19 -15.82 -9.28
N LYS A 40 12.60 -17.02 -9.10
CA LYS A 40 11.40 -17.42 -9.87
C LYS A 40 10.25 -16.44 -9.66
N ARG A 41 9.95 -16.11 -8.39
CA ARG A 41 8.88 -15.17 -8.05
C ARG A 41 9.14 -13.81 -8.70
N LYS A 42 10.35 -13.28 -8.58
CA LYS A 42 10.74 -11.99 -9.16
C LYS A 42 10.53 -11.96 -10.68
N ILE A 43 10.94 -13.00 -11.40
CA ILE A 43 10.75 -13.08 -12.86
C ILE A 43 9.27 -13.20 -13.22
N LEU A 44 8.51 -14.04 -12.52
CA LEU A 44 7.08 -14.21 -12.77
C LEU A 44 6.29 -12.92 -12.49
N ASP A 45 6.65 -12.19 -11.43
CA ASP A 45 6.06 -10.89 -11.10
C ASP A 45 6.34 -9.87 -12.22
N GLN A 46 7.55 -9.87 -12.79
CA GLN A 46 7.90 -9.01 -13.93
C GLN A 46 7.12 -9.36 -15.21
N ILE A 47 6.98 -10.65 -15.51
CA ILE A 47 6.25 -11.12 -16.70
C ILE A 47 4.76 -10.78 -16.59
N THR A 48 4.17 -10.99 -15.40
CA THR A 48 2.74 -10.81 -15.19
C THR A 48 2.34 -9.37 -14.88
N GLY A 49 3.29 -8.49 -14.55
CA GLY A 49 3.03 -7.10 -14.15
C GLY A 49 2.11 -6.35 -15.12
N LYS A 50 2.42 -6.37 -16.43
CA LYS A 50 1.59 -5.69 -17.44
C LYS A 50 0.17 -6.23 -17.53
N SER A 51 0.01 -7.56 -17.47
CA SER A 51 -1.32 -8.19 -17.52
C SER A 51 -2.13 -7.91 -16.26
N LEU A 52 -1.48 -7.81 -15.09
CA LEU A 52 -2.12 -7.44 -13.83
C LEU A 52 -2.52 -5.96 -13.78
N GLU A 53 -1.71 -5.07 -14.35
CA GLU A 53 -2.06 -3.65 -14.54
C GLU A 53 -3.28 -3.50 -15.46
N GLN A 54 -3.31 -4.23 -16.59
CA GLN A 54 -4.47 -4.22 -17.47
C GLN A 54 -5.73 -4.77 -16.77
N ALA A 55 -5.60 -5.89 -16.04
CA ALA A 55 -6.72 -6.44 -15.29
C ALA A 55 -7.26 -5.46 -14.24
N GLU A 56 -6.37 -4.73 -13.54
CA GLU A 56 -6.81 -3.67 -12.63
C GLU A 56 -7.58 -2.58 -13.36
N PHE A 57 -7.06 -2.10 -14.49
CA PHE A 57 -7.73 -1.07 -15.29
C PHE A 57 -9.15 -1.51 -15.69
N ASP A 58 -9.30 -2.76 -16.14
CA ASP A 58 -10.59 -3.32 -16.52
C ASP A 58 -11.52 -3.44 -15.31
N PHE A 59 -11.03 -3.90 -14.15
CA PHE A 59 -11.83 -3.96 -12.92
C PHE A 59 -12.26 -2.58 -12.45
N ARG A 60 -11.38 -1.57 -12.53
CA ARG A 60 -11.73 -0.20 -12.17
C ARG A 60 -12.77 0.38 -13.12
N SER A 61 -12.68 0.07 -14.40
CA SER A 61 -13.69 0.47 -15.40
C SER A 61 -15.05 -0.15 -15.08
N ILE A 62 -15.10 -1.46 -14.81
CA ILE A 62 -16.34 -2.14 -14.40
C ILE A 62 -16.93 -1.50 -13.13
N TYR A 63 -16.10 -1.23 -12.12
CA TYR A 63 -16.53 -0.58 -10.88
C TYR A 63 -17.14 0.80 -11.14
N ASN A 64 -16.45 1.64 -11.90
CA ASN A 64 -16.87 3.02 -12.17
C ASN A 64 -18.13 3.07 -13.04
N ASP A 65 -18.15 2.32 -14.14
CA ASP A 65 -19.25 2.34 -15.12
C ASP A 65 -20.57 1.85 -14.50
N ASN A 66 -20.48 0.90 -13.56
CA ASN A 66 -21.65 0.31 -12.91
C ASN A 66 -21.93 0.89 -11.53
N TYR A 67 -21.16 1.88 -11.05
CA TYR A 67 -21.27 2.37 -9.67
C TYR A 67 -22.69 2.82 -9.31
N GLN A 68 -23.34 3.60 -10.18
CA GLN A 68 -24.69 4.12 -9.95
C GLN A 68 -25.73 2.99 -9.93
N LEU A 69 -25.62 2.03 -10.86
CA LEU A 69 -26.50 0.87 -10.91
C LEU A 69 -26.37 0.03 -9.64
N MET A 70 -25.14 -0.35 -9.27
CA MET A 70 -24.86 -1.12 -8.06
C MET A 70 -25.35 -0.39 -6.81
N SER A 71 -25.22 0.95 -6.78
CA SER A 71 -25.69 1.76 -5.66
C SER A 71 -27.21 1.74 -5.57
N GLY A 72 -27.92 1.83 -6.72
CA GLY A 72 -29.38 1.70 -6.79
C GLY A 72 -29.86 0.32 -6.37
N MET A 73 -29.15 -0.75 -6.75
CA MET A 73 -29.43 -2.12 -6.29
C MET A 73 -29.33 -2.19 -4.77
N GLN A 74 -28.23 -1.69 -4.19
CA GLN A 74 -28.04 -1.70 -2.75
C GLN A 74 -29.10 -0.91 -1.99
N LEU A 75 -29.46 0.29 -2.48
CA LEU A 75 -30.51 1.13 -1.88
C LEU A 75 -31.89 0.47 -1.94
N SER A 76 -32.12 -0.36 -2.95
CA SER A 76 -33.36 -1.11 -3.14
C SER A 76 -33.34 -2.48 -2.47
N GLU A 77 -32.31 -2.77 -1.65
CA GLU A 77 -32.09 -4.07 -1.00
C GLU A 77 -31.99 -5.25 -1.99
N ILE A 78 -31.63 -4.97 -3.25
CA ILE A 78 -31.43 -5.96 -4.30
C ILE A 78 -30.01 -6.51 -4.18
N PRO A 79 -29.82 -7.85 -4.13
CA PRO A 79 -28.50 -8.45 -4.09
C PRO A 79 -27.65 -8.09 -5.30
N ILE A 80 -26.45 -7.57 -5.05
CA ILE A 80 -25.46 -7.28 -6.08
C ILE A 80 -24.86 -8.60 -6.56
N PRO A 81 -24.78 -8.86 -7.88
CA PRO A 81 -24.12 -10.03 -8.44
C PRO A 81 -22.70 -10.22 -7.89
N GLU A 82 -22.33 -11.48 -7.60
CA GLU A 82 -21.04 -11.82 -7.00
C GLU A 82 -19.85 -11.28 -7.82
N ALA A 83 -19.95 -11.31 -9.15
CA ALA A 83 -18.91 -10.76 -10.03
C ALA A 83 -18.62 -9.28 -9.73
N TYR A 84 -19.67 -8.47 -9.52
CA TYR A 84 -19.51 -7.07 -9.16
C TYR A 84 -18.97 -6.89 -7.75
N GLN A 85 -19.43 -7.71 -6.79
CA GLN A 85 -18.89 -7.68 -5.43
C GLN A 85 -17.38 -7.94 -5.44
N ASN A 86 -16.92 -8.95 -6.19
CA ASN A 86 -15.50 -9.28 -6.33
C ASN A 86 -14.68 -8.14 -6.94
N VAL A 87 -15.24 -7.44 -7.92
CA VAL A 87 -14.60 -6.25 -8.53
C VAL A 87 -14.48 -5.11 -7.51
N ILE A 88 -15.58 -4.74 -6.83
CA ILE A 88 -15.57 -3.71 -5.78
C ILE A 88 -14.55 -4.06 -4.70
N GLN A 89 -14.60 -5.30 -4.22
CA GLN A 89 -13.75 -5.88 -3.20
C GLN A 89 -12.26 -5.75 -3.58
N TYR A 90 -11.89 -6.04 -4.83
CA TYR A 90 -10.53 -5.87 -5.33
C TYR A 90 -10.11 -4.40 -5.38
N VAL A 91 -10.91 -3.54 -6.04
CA VAL A 91 -10.57 -2.13 -6.29
C VAL A 91 -10.38 -1.37 -4.98
N VAL A 92 -11.33 -1.48 -4.05
CA VAL A 92 -11.26 -0.72 -2.78
C VAL A 92 -10.10 -1.19 -1.89
N ASN A 93 -9.81 -2.50 -1.87
CA ASN A 93 -8.64 -3.01 -1.14
C ASN A 93 -7.32 -2.51 -1.73
N LYS A 94 -7.25 -2.43 -3.06
CA LYS A 94 -6.07 -1.91 -3.75
C LYS A 94 -5.88 -0.43 -3.44
N ASP A 95 -6.95 0.36 -3.54
CA ASP A 95 -6.93 1.79 -3.25
C ASP A 95 -6.54 2.07 -1.79
N LEU A 96 -7.05 1.28 -0.83
CA LEU A 96 -6.67 1.39 0.59
C LEU A 96 -5.18 1.12 0.82
N LYS A 97 -4.58 0.15 0.13
CA LYS A 97 -3.13 -0.10 0.21
C LYS A 97 -2.32 1.01 -0.46
N GLN A 98 -2.79 1.48 -1.62
CA GLN A 98 -2.14 2.54 -2.39
C GLN A 98 -2.17 3.87 -1.65
N PHE A 99 -3.23 4.17 -0.90
CA PHE A 99 -3.34 5.36 -0.06
C PHE A 99 -2.10 5.58 0.83
N PHE A 100 -1.61 4.52 1.48
CA PHE A 100 -0.42 4.61 2.35
C PHE A 100 0.90 4.78 1.59
N GLN A 101 0.91 4.55 0.28
CA GLN A 101 2.07 4.68 -0.61
C GLN A 101 2.12 6.01 -1.36
N LEU A 102 1.04 6.80 -1.34
CA LEU A 102 1.01 8.12 -1.97
C LEU A 102 2.07 9.06 -1.38
N PRO A 103 2.54 10.08 -2.10
CA PRO A 103 3.43 11.09 -1.52
C PRO A 103 2.80 11.79 -0.30
N GLU A 104 1.51 12.10 -0.36
CA GLU A 104 0.76 12.81 0.68
C GLU A 104 -0.47 12.01 1.14
N LEU A 105 -0.88 12.20 2.41
CA LEU A 105 -2.10 11.60 2.95
C LEU A 105 -3.27 12.57 2.83
N TYR A 106 -4.14 12.34 1.84
CA TYR A 106 -5.39 13.07 1.70
C TYR A 106 -6.47 12.43 2.55
N LEU A 107 -6.77 13.03 3.71
CA LEU A 107 -7.73 12.47 4.66
C LEU A 107 -9.11 12.20 4.03
N GLU A 108 -9.54 13.05 3.11
CA GLU A 108 -10.80 12.92 2.36
C GLU A 108 -10.86 11.59 1.59
N GLU A 109 -9.76 11.17 0.96
CA GLU A 109 -9.69 9.89 0.25
C GLU A 109 -9.81 8.70 1.20
N LEU A 110 -9.18 8.76 2.37
CA LEU A 110 -9.32 7.68 3.36
C LEU A 110 -10.75 7.60 3.89
N GLN A 111 -11.41 8.73 4.11
CA GLN A 111 -12.82 8.77 4.53
C GLN A 111 -13.74 8.24 3.43
N ARG A 112 -13.48 8.58 2.17
CA ARG A 112 -14.19 7.98 1.03
C ARG A 112 -14.01 6.46 1.02
N LEU A 113 -12.80 5.96 1.19
CA LEU A 113 -12.52 4.52 1.25
C LEU A 113 -13.20 3.84 2.45
N GLU A 114 -13.21 4.47 3.63
CA GLU A 114 -13.95 3.99 4.80
C GLU A 114 -15.45 3.85 4.49
N GLN A 115 -16.05 4.86 3.84
CA GLN A 115 -17.46 4.81 3.44
C GLN A 115 -17.72 3.70 2.43
N GLU A 116 -16.86 3.52 1.43
CA GLU A 116 -16.99 2.44 0.44
C GLU A 116 -16.87 1.06 1.09
N ILE A 117 -15.94 0.87 2.03
CA ILE A 117 -15.78 -0.39 2.78
C ILE A 117 -17.04 -0.72 3.57
N VAL A 118 -17.59 0.26 4.29
CA VAL A 118 -18.82 0.09 5.08
C VAL A 118 -20.02 -0.16 4.17
N LYS A 119 -20.17 0.66 3.12
CA LYS A 119 -21.25 0.56 2.14
C LYS A 119 -21.29 -0.83 1.55
N TRP A 120 -20.22 -1.30 0.91
CA TRP A 120 -20.25 -2.58 0.21
C TRP A 120 -19.92 -3.79 1.09
N LYS A 121 -19.77 -3.59 2.42
CA LYS A 121 -19.40 -4.66 3.38
C LYS A 121 -18.13 -5.39 2.99
N ILE A 122 -17.13 -4.63 2.54
CA ILE A 122 -15.87 -5.13 1.98
C ILE A 122 -15.03 -5.77 3.08
N GLN A 123 -14.50 -6.96 2.80
CA GLN A 123 -13.54 -7.62 3.69
C GLN A 123 -12.14 -7.08 3.45
N ILE A 124 -11.40 -6.67 4.49
CA ILE A 124 -10.02 -6.23 4.27
C ILE A 124 -9.12 -7.46 4.02
N THR A 125 -8.53 -7.52 2.83
CA THR A 125 -7.67 -8.60 2.33
C THR A 125 -6.20 -8.29 2.55
N ASP A 126 -5.38 -9.34 2.77
CA ASP A 126 -3.93 -9.21 2.94
C ASP A 126 -3.59 -8.14 4.01
N LYS A 127 -4.21 -8.34 5.18
CA LYS A 127 -4.13 -7.46 6.35
C LYS A 127 -2.70 -7.23 6.80
N GLN A 128 -1.83 -8.23 6.72
CA GLN A 128 -0.42 -8.11 7.12
C GLN A 128 0.31 -7.05 6.30
N ARG A 129 0.14 -7.07 4.96
CA ARG A 129 0.74 -6.04 4.10
C ARG A 129 0.13 -4.67 4.34
N LEU A 130 -1.18 -4.59 4.55
CA LEU A 130 -1.83 -3.32 4.87
C LEU A 130 -1.31 -2.73 6.19
N VAL A 131 -1.21 -3.55 7.24
CA VAL A 131 -0.64 -3.16 8.54
C VAL A 131 0.77 -2.64 8.36
N LEU A 132 1.62 -3.38 7.63
CA LEU A 132 2.99 -2.95 7.36
C LEU A 132 3.03 -1.57 6.65
N LEU A 133 2.30 -1.42 5.55
CA LEU A 133 2.27 -0.16 4.78
C LEU A 133 1.76 1.02 5.63
N ALA A 134 0.69 0.81 6.38
CA ALA A 134 0.09 1.84 7.22
C ALA A 134 1.01 2.22 8.39
N SER A 135 1.55 1.23 9.11
CA SER A 135 2.49 1.44 10.21
C SER A 135 3.75 2.18 9.78
N GLU A 136 4.36 1.78 8.66
CA GLU A 136 5.54 2.46 8.11
C GLU A 136 5.23 3.88 7.67
N ARG A 137 4.06 4.09 7.04
CA ARG A 137 3.64 5.43 6.65
C ARG A 137 3.42 6.33 7.87
N ILE A 138 2.70 5.86 8.88
CA ILE A 138 2.45 6.61 10.13
C ILE A 138 3.77 6.98 10.80
N PHE A 139 4.72 6.04 10.85
CA PHE A 139 6.06 6.32 11.37
C PHE A 139 6.78 7.45 10.61
N ARG A 140 6.75 7.44 9.28
CA ARG A 140 7.34 8.51 8.44
C ARG A 140 6.71 9.87 8.73
N GLU A 141 5.38 9.93 8.83
CA GLU A 141 4.65 11.17 9.12
C GLU A 141 4.99 11.71 10.53
N ILE A 142 5.05 10.85 11.55
CA ILE A 142 5.45 11.25 12.90
C ILE A 142 6.88 11.79 12.90
N LYS A 143 7.79 11.10 12.20
CA LYS A 143 9.17 11.54 12.08
C LYS A 143 9.27 12.94 11.49
N ASP A 144 8.63 13.16 10.34
CA ASP A 144 8.59 14.46 9.66
C ASP A 144 7.98 15.55 10.56
N MET A 145 6.88 15.24 11.25
CA MET A 145 6.24 16.19 12.15
C MET A 145 7.14 16.62 13.30
N MET A 146 7.92 15.70 13.89
CA MET A 146 8.80 16.01 15.02
C MET A 146 10.02 16.82 14.57
N GLU A 147 10.58 16.50 13.41
CA GLU A 147 11.80 17.13 12.89
C GLU A 147 11.54 18.54 12.34
N HIS A 148 10.38 18.75 11.69
CA HIS A 148 10.08 20.00 10.99
C HIS A 148 9.01 20.85 11.65
N HIS A 149 8.48 20.44 12.81
CA HIS A 149 7.36 21.11 13.50
C HIS A 149 6.19 21.42 12.56
N SER A 150 5.76 20.39 11.81
CA SER A 150 4.67 20.47 10.84
C SER A 150 3.40 21.11 11.43
N ASP A 151 2.60 21.77 10.61
CA ASP A 151 1.33 22.41 11.01
C ASP A 151 0.44 21.47 11.86
N ILE A 152 -0.24 22.03 12.86
CA ILE A 152 -1.20 21.32 13.72
C ILE A 152 -2.24 20.52 12.91
N SER A 153 -2.60 21.00 11.72
CA SER A 153 -3.51 20.35 10.78
C SER A 153 -2.98 18.99 10.33
N LYS A 154 -1.67 18.86 10.08
CA LYS A 154 -1.04 17.57 9.72
C LYS A 154 -1.12 16.58 10.89
N VAL A 155 -0.89 17.04 12.12
CA VAL A 155 -1.01 16.21 13.34
C VAL A 155 -2.45 15.70 13.51
N LYS A 156 -3.44 16.58 13.34
CA LYS A 156 -4.87 16.23 13.39
C LYS A 156 -5.25 15.24 12.30
N ASN A 157 -4.77 15.44 11.06
CA ASN A 157 -5.05 14.54 9.94
C ASN A 157 -4.50 13.14 10.22
N LEU A 158 -3.25 13.02 10.69
CA LEU A 158 -2.67 11.73 11.03
C LEU A 158 -3.40 11.05 12.20
N SER A 159 -3.82 11.83 13.21
CA SER A 159 -4.65 11.35 14.31
C SER A 159 -5.98 10.77 13.81
N GLN A 160 -6.57 11.36 12.78
CA GLN A 160 -7.78 10.83 12.14
C GLN A 160 -7.49 9.57 11.33
N VAL A 161 -6.36 9.51 10.60
CA VAL A 161 -5.93 8.31 9.86
C VAL A 161 -5.81 7.11 10.79
N VAL A 162 -5.13 7.28 11.94
CA VAL A 162 -5.00 6.22 12.96
C VAL A 162 -6.38 5.76 13.45
N SER A 163 -7.28 6.70 13.76
CA SER A 163 -8.62 6.38 14.23
C SER A 163 -9.47 5.66 13.18
N THR A 164 -9.41 6.05 11.90
CA THR A 164 -10.12 5.36 10.82
C THR A 164 -9.60 3.92 10.66
N MET A 165 -8.29 3.69 10.72
CA MET A 165 -7.74 2.33 10.65
C MET A 165 -8.18 1.44 11.82
N GLN A 166 -8.24 1.99 13.03
CA GLN A 166 -8.77 1.28 14.20
C GLN A 166 -10.25 0.94 14.04
N LYS A 167 -11.07 1.87 13.53
CA LYS A 167 -12.49 1.63 13.23
C LYS A 167 -12.70 0.53 12.19
N LEU A 168 -11.82 0.48 11.18
CA LEU A 168 -11.80 -0.56 10.16
C LEU A 168 -11.31 -1.92 10.69
N GLY A 169 -10.98 -2.03 11.99
CA GLY A 169 -10.49 -3.27 12.60
C GLY A 169 -9.10 -3.67 12.13
N VAL A 170 -8.28 -2.70 11.73
CA VAL A 170 -6.87 -2.92 11.35
C VAL A 170 -5.99 -2.65 12.56
N GLU A 171 -5.38 -3.71 13.08
CA GLU A 171 -4.44 -3.65 14.20
C GLU A 171 -3.08 -3.15 13.72
N LEU A 172 -2.86 -1.84 13.84
CA LEU A 172 -1.60 -1.20 13.48
C LEU A 172 -0.49 -1.54 14.49
N ASP A 173 0.71 -1.80 13.97
CA ASP A 173 1.94 -1.86 14.78
C ASP A 173 2.51 -0.45 14.95
N PHE A 174 2.59 0.02 16.19
CA PHE A 174 3.11 1.35 16.52
C PHE A 174 4.52 1.33 17.11
N TRP A 175 5.19 0.18 17.25
CA TRP A 175 6.44 0.09 18.01
C TRP A 175 7.51 1.09 17.54
N LYS A 176 7.72 1.22 16.23
CA LYS A 176 8.67 2.21 15.66
C LYS A 176 8.27 3.64 16.00
N SER A 177 6.99 3.96 15.82
CA SER A 177 6.41 5.27 16.12
C SER A 177 6.51 5.62 17.60
N GLN A 178 6.23 4.67 18.49
CA GLN A 178 6.30 4.84 19.95
C GLN A 178 7.73 5.13 20.42
N ASN A 179 8.70 4.34 19.97
CA ASN A 179 10.11 4.53 20.35
C ASN A 179 10.64 5.90 19.91
N TYR A 180 10.28 6.30 18.70
CA TYR A 180 10.69 7.60 18.16
C TYR A 180 10.03 8.75 18.91
N PHE A 181 8.71 8.65 19.16
CA PHE A 181 7.96 9.63 19.91
C PHE A 181 8.54 9.84 21.33
N TYR A 182 8.83 8.74 22.03
CA TYR A 182 9.45 8.80 23.36
C TYR A 182 10.80 9.53 23.33
N SER A 183 11.65 9.20 22.34
CA SER A 183 12.96 9.84 22.18
C SER A 183 12.84 11.34 21.92
N ALA A 184 11.94 11.74 21.02
CA ALA A 184 11.70 13.14 20.68
C ALA A 184 11.17 13.95 21.89
N VAL A 185 10.26 13.39 22.68
CA VAL A 185 9.75 14.03 23.90
C VAL A 185 10.84 14.20 24.95
N LYS A 186 11.71 13.20 25.12
CA LYS A 186 12.84 13.29 26.07
C LYS A 186 13.82 14.38 25.66
N ASP A 187 14.14 14.48 24.37
CA ASP A 187 15.02 15.54 23.87
C ASP A 187 14.41 16.93 24.07
N TYR A 188 13.09 17.08 23.90
CA TYR A 188 12.37 18.30 24.28
C TYR A 188 12.50 18.65 25.77
N GLN A 189 12.23 17.69 26.65
CA GLN A 189 12.33 17.90 28.11
C GLN A 189 13.75 18.27 28.55
N SER A 190 14.76 17.78 27.84
CA SER A 190 16.17 18.14 28.08
C SER A 190 16.59 19.51 27.52
N GLY A 191 15.68 20.23 26.86
CA GLY A 191 15.93 21.55 26.27
C GLY A 191 16.69 21.52 24.93
N LYS A 192 16.89 20.34 24.32
CA LYS A 192 17.58 20.19 23.03
C LYS A 192 16.70 20.49 21.81
N LEU A 193 15.38 20.41 21.99
CA LEU A 193 14.37 20.70 20.97
C LEU A 193 13.56 21.91 21.41
N VAL A 194 13.40 22.90 20.53
CA VAL A 194 12.51 24.05 20.75
C VAL A 194 11.20 23.75 20.05
N LEU A 195 10.14 23.47 20.79
CA LEU A 195 8.85 23.14 20.16
C LEU A 195 8.14 24.37 19.63
N ALA A 196 7.41 24.16 18.53
CA ALA A 196 6.32 25.02 18.11
C ALA A 196 5.23 25.08 19.20
N ASN A 197 4.53 26.21 19.25
CA ASN A 197 3.47 26.65 20.17
C ASN A 197 2.72 25.59 21.04
N GLY A 198 2.13 26.03 22.17
CA GLY A 198 1.45 25.13 23.12
C GLY A 198 0.31 24.28 22.55
N GLU A 199 -0.35 24.74 21.48
CA GLU A 199 -1.41 23.99 20.78
C GLU A 199 -0.87 22.77 20.03
N TRP A 200 0.27 22.92 19.35
CA TRP A 200 0.91 21.81 18.64
C TRP A 200 1.34 20.71 19.62
N LEU A 201 1.91 21.09 20.77
CA LEU A 201 2.29 20.15 21.82
C LEU A 201 1.09 19.39 22.39
N THR A 202 -0.09 20.02 22.43
CA THR A 202 -1.31 19.36 22.89
C THR A 202 -1.78 18.32 21.86
N ALA A 203 -1.87 18.73 20.58
CA ALA A 203 -2.27 17.84 19.50
C ALA A 203 -1.34 16.63 19.35
N ILE A 204 -0.03 16.84 19.52
CA ILE A 204 0.92 15.74 19.41
C ILE A 204 0.84 14.76 20.58
N LYS A 205 0.59 15.25 21.80
CA LYS A 205 0.35 14.38 22.96
C LYS A 205 -0.91 13.53 22.78
N GLU A 206 -1.98 14.10 22.25
CA GLU A 206 -3.20 13.35 21.93
C GLU A 206 -2.93 12.24 20.90
N LEU A 207 -2.14 12.53 19.87
CA LEU A 207 -1.67 11.51 18.92
C LEU A 207 -0.86 10.42 19.65
N GLY A 208 0.07 10.79 20.53
CA GLY A 208 0.84 9.85 21.37
C GLY A 208 -0.05 8.92 22.21
N MET A 209 -1.14 9.44 22.77
CA MET A 209 -2.11 8.61 23.51
C MET A 209 -2.82 7.60 22.60
N LYS A 210 -3.23 8.01 21.39
CA LYS A 210 -3.86 7.10 20.41
C LYS A 210 -2.91 6.00 19.93
N LEU A 211 -1.62 6.31 19.85
CA LEU A 211 -0.56 5.35 19.56
C LEU A 211 -0.25 4.43 20.75
N LYS A 212 -0.89 4.62 21.91
CA LYS A 212 -0.62 3.90 23.17
C LYS A 212 0.85 3.94 23.59
N VAL A 213 1.53 5.08 23.37
CA VAL A 213 2.91 5.27 23.80
C VAL A 213 2.96 5.14 25.32
N ARG A 214 3.76 4.20 25.85
CA ARG A 214 4.09 4.17 27.27
C ARG A 214 5.06 5.31 27.56
N MET A 215 4.56 6.35 28.21
CA MET A 215 5.37 7.45 28.75
C MET A 215 5.66 7.13 30.22
N GLU A 216 6.53 6.14 30.45
CA GLU A 216 7.12 5.86 31.77
C GLU A 216 8.61 6.23 31.75
#